data_AF-A0A6I9IC06-F1
#
_entry.id   AF-A0A6I9IC06-F1
#
_cell.length_a   1.000
_cell.length_b   1.000
_cell.length_c   1.000
_cell.angle_alpha   90.00
_cell.angle_beta   90.00
_cell.angle_gamma   90.00
#
_symmetry.space_group_name_H-M   'P 1'
#
loop_
_entity.id
_entity.type
_entity.pdbx_description
1 polymer ?
#
loop_
_entity_poly.entity_id
_entity_poly.type
_entity_poly.pdbx_seq_one_letter_code
_entity_poly.pdbx_strand_id
1 'polypeptide(L)'
;MNSLEQAEDLKAFERRLTEYIHCLQPATGRWRMLLIVVSVCTATGAWNWLIDPETQKVSFFTSLWNHPFFTISCITLIGLFFAGIHKRVVAPSIIAARCRTVLAEYNMSCDDTGKLILKPRPHVQ
;
A
#
# COMPACT_ATOMS: atom_id res chain seq x y z
N MET A 1 20.19 5.91 34.95
CA MET A 1 19.06 5.39 34.15
C MET A 1 19.07 3.90 34.30
N ASN A 2 18.02 3.32 34.90
CA ASN A 2 17.99 1.91 35.25
C ASN A 2 17.74 1.08 33.99
N SER A 3 18.43 -0.04 33.79
CA SER A 3 18.26 -0.89 32.59
C SER A 3 16.82 -1.42 32.44
N LEU A 4 16.12 -1.57 33.56
CA LEU A 4 14.68 -1.89 33.63
C LEU A 4 13.81 -0.80 33.00
N GLU A 5 14.10 0.47 33.30
CA GLU A 5 13.37 1.63 32.81
C GLU A 5 13.49 1.75 31.28
N GLN A 6 14.69 1.50 30.74
CA GLN A 6 14.91 1.45 29.29
C GLN A 6 14.15 0.32 28.60
N ALA A 7 14.04 -0.85 29.24
CA ALA A 7 13.30 -1.98 28.68
C ALA A 7 11.78 -1.73 28.66
N GLU A 8 11.26 -1.06 29.70
CA GLU A 8 9.85 -0.65 29.78
C GLU A 8 9.52 0.40 28.72
N ASP A 9 10.39 1.39 28.52
CA ASP A 9 10.24 2.41 27.48
C ASP A 9 10.24 1.81 26.07
N LEU A 10 11.14 0.87 25.80
CA LEU A 10 11.21 0.21 24.50
C LEU A 10 9.94 -0.60 24.20
N LYS A 11 9.41 -1.28 25.21
CA LYS A 11 8.15 -2.03 25.12
C LYS A 11 6.95 -1.10 24.93
N ALA A 12 6.94 0.05 25.61
CA ALA A 12 5.91 1.07 25.43
C ALA A 12 5.96 1.67 24.02
N PHE A 13 7.16 1.92 23.48
CA PHE A 13 7.36 2.35 22.10
C PHE A 13 6.88 1.31 21.09
N GLU A 14 7.25 0.03 21.26
CA GLU A 14 6.80 -1.09 20.41
C GLU A 14 5.28 -1.15 20.33
N ARG A 15 4.62 -1.05 21.49
CA ARG A 15 3.16 -1.08 21.59
C ARG A 15 2.53 0.08 20.84
N ARG A 16 3.03 1.31 21.04
CA ARG A 16 2.50 2.50 20.34
C ARG A 16 2.72 2.42 18.83
N LEU A 17 3.89 1.95 18.40
CA LEU A 17 4.21 1.77 16.98
C LEU A 17 3.28 0.74 16.34
N THR A 18 3.07 -0.39 17.03
CA THR A 18 2.17 -1.46 16.59
C THR A 18 0.73 -0.97 16.52
N GLU A 19 0.22 -0.28 17.54
CA GLU A 19 -1.13 0.29 17.55
C GLU A 19 -1.33 1.29 16.39
N TYR A 20 -0.33 2.14 16.14
CA TYR A 20 -0.39 3.13 15.06
C TYR A 20 -0.42 2.46 13.67
N ILE A 21 0.47 1.49 13.43
CA ILE A 21 0.52 0.73 12.17
C ILE A 21 -0.76 -0.10 12.00
N HIS A 22 -1.25 -0.75 13.06
CA HIS A 22 -2.46 -1.56 13.02
C HIS A 22 -3.71 -0.72 12.72
N CYS A 23 -3.78 0.54 13.15
CA CYS A 23 -4.86 1.45 12.75
C CYS A 23 -4.79 1.85 11.26
N LEU A 24 -3.58 1.95 10.70
CA LEU A 24 -3.36 2.34 9.30
C LEU A 24 -3.54 1.17 8.31
N GLN A 25 -3.13 -0.04 8.70
CA GLN A 25 -3.15 -1.23 7.85
C GLN A 25 -4.53 -1.63 7.29
N PRO A 26 -5.66 -1.63 8.04
CA PRO A 26 -6.96 -2.03 7.51
C PRO A 26 -7.47 -1.05 6.45
N ALA A 27 -7.21 0.25 6.62
CA ALA A 27 -7.52 1.25 5.61
C ALA A 27 -6.68 1.02 4.35
N THR A 28 -5.36 0.85 4.50
CA THR A 28 -4.45 0.54 3.37
C THR A 28 -4.81 -0.77 2.67
N GLY A 29 -5.17 -1.82 3.41
CA GLY A 29 -5.60 -3.10 2.86
C GLY A 29 -6.86 -2.96 2.00
N ARG A 30 -7.85 -2.20 2.45
CA ARG A 30 -9.05 -1.88 1.65
C ARG A 30 -8.71 -1.17 0.35
N TRP A 31 -7.82 -0.17 0.38
CA TRP A 31 -7.37 0.53 -0.83
C TRP A 31 -6.60 -0.38 -1.80
N ARG A 32 -5.77 -1.29 -1.29
CA ARG A 32 -5.08 -2.29 -2.11
C ARG A 32 -6.06 -3.26 -2.77
N MET A 33 -7.03 -3.78 -2.02
CA MET A 33 -8.07 -4.66 -2.57
C MET A 33 -8.90 -3.96 -3.64
N LEU A 34 -9.31 -2.71 -3.41
CA LEU A 34 -10.03 -1.91 -4.41
C LEU A 34 -9.21 -1.73 -5.69
N LEU A 35 -7.91 -1.40 -5.56
CA LEU A 35 -7.04 -1.30 -6.73
C LEU A 35 -6.95 -2.61 -7.51
N ILE A 36 -6.74 -3.73 -6.83
CA ILE A 36 -6.64 -5.04 -7.48
C ILE A 36 -7.93 -5.35 -8.25
N VAL A 37 -9.09 -5.16 -7.62
CA VAL A 37 -10.40 -5.40 -8.25
C VAL A 37 -10.58 -4.51 -9.48
N VAL A 38 -10.34 -3.21 -9.35
CA VAL A 38 -10.49 -2.26 -10.47
C VAL A 38 -9.50 -2.58 -11.59
N SER A 39 -8.25 -2.93 -11.28
CA SER A 39 -7.25 -3.33 -12.28
C SER A 39 -7.65 -4.59 -13.04
N VAL A 40 -8.16 -5.61 -12.36
CA VAL A 40 -8.65 -6.84 -13.01
C VAL A 40 -9.85 -6.53 -13.89
N CYS A 41 -10.82 -5.73 -13.42
CA CYS A 41 -11.96 -5.30 -14.22
C CYS A 41 -11.55 -4.48 -15.45
N THR A 42 -10.56 -3.60 -15.33
CA THR A 42 -10.03 -2.85 -16.47
C THR A 42 -9.33 -3.77 -17.46
N ALA A 43 -8.56 -4.76 -17.00
CA ALA A 43 -7.87 -5.70 -17.88
C ALA A 43 -8.86 -6.58 -18.65
N THR A 44 -9.89 -7.11 -18.00
CA THR A 44 -10.93 -7.91 -18.64
C THR A 44 -11.81 -7.06 -19.56
N GLY A 45 -12.15 -5.84 -19.15
CA GLY A 45 -12.86 -4.87 -19.99
C GLY A 45 -12.07 -4.49 -21.24
N ALA A 46 -10.76 -4.25 -21.11
CA ALA A 46 -9.88 -3.94 -22.22
C ALA A 46 -9.73 -5.13 -23.17
N TRP A 47 -9.63 -6.35 -22.65
CA TRP A 47 -9.57 -7.57 -23.45
C TRP A 47 -10.84 -7.75 -24.29
N ASN A 48 -12.01 -7.59 -23.67
CA ASN A 48 -13.30 -7.65 -24.38
C ASN A 48 -13.43 -6.55 -25.42
N TRP A 49 -12.96 -5.34 -25.11
CA TRP A 49 -12.95 -4.21 -26.05
C TRP A 49 -12.04 -4.44 -27.26
N LEU A 50 -10.87 -5.06 -27.05
CA LEU A 50 -9.86 -5.29 -28.09
C LEU A 50 -10.26 -6.39 -29.08
N ILE A 51 -11.03 -7.39 -28.62
CA ILE A 51 -11.49 -8.52 -29.44
C ILE A 51 -12.76 -8.17 -30.21
N ASP A 52 -13.50 -7.12 -29.81
CA ASP A 52 -14.74 -6.74 -30.47
C ASP A 52 -14.47 -6.17 -31.88
N PRO A 53 -14.95 -6.83 -32.95
CA PRO A 53 -14.77 -6.39 -34.33
C PRO A 53 -15.50 -5.08 -34.66
N GLU A 54 -16.49 -4.67 -33.86
CA GLU A 54 -17.21 -3.40 -34.03
C GLU A 54 -16.38 -2.21 -33.53
N THR A 55 -15.41 -2.43 -32.64
CA THR A 55 -14.47 -1.40 -32.15
C THR A 55 -13.67 -0.75 -33.27
N GLN A 56 -13.36 -1.50 -34.34
CA GLN A 56 -12.64 -0.97 -35.50
C GLN A 56 -13.53 -0.18 -36.48
N LYS A 57 -14.85 -0.33 -36.38
CA LYS A 57 -15.82 0.26 -37.32
C LYS A 57 -16.42 1.57 -36.81
N VAL A 58 -16.44 1.77 -35.49
CA VAL A 58 -17.04 2.95 -34.86
C VAL A 58 -15.97 3.89 -34.31
N SER A 59 -16.29 5.19 -34.22
CA SER A 59 -15.41 6.18 -33.60
C SER A 59 -15.11 5.82 -32.14
N PHE A 60 -13.91 6.18 -31.67
CA PHE A 60 -13.42 5.85 -30.32
C PHE A 60 -14.40 6.24 -29.20
N PHE A 61 -15.00 7.43 -29.29
CA PHE A 61 -15.99 7.87 -28.30
C PHE A 61 -17.27 7.04 -28.34
N THR A 62 -17.74 6.65 -29.52
CA THR A 62 -18.90 5.76 -29.67
C THR A 62 -18.61 4.37 -29.14
N SER A 63 -17.41 3.84 -29.38
CA SER A 63 -16.97 2.57 -28.81
C SER A 63 -16.92 2.61 -27.28
N LEU A 64 -16.40 3.69 -26.68
CA LEU A 64 -16.40 3.87 -25.23
C LEU A 64 -17.81 3.87 -24.62
N TRP A 65 -18.79 4.45 -25.32
CA TRP A 65 -20.20 4.40 -24.91
C TRP A 65 -20.80 3.00 -25.02
N ASN A 66 -20.37 2.20 -26.00
CA ASN A 66 -20.84 0.82 -26.20
C ASN A 66 -20.26 -0.16 -25.19
N HIS A 67 -19.12 0.15 -24.56
CA HIS A 67 -18.47 -0.68 -23.54
C HIS A 67 -18.45 0.01 -22.16
N PRO A 68 -19.61 0.15 -21.49
CA PRO A 68 -19.71 0.86 -20.22
C PRO A 68 -18.86 0.25 -19.11
N PHE A 69 -18.64 -1.08 -19.12
CA PHE A 69 -17.81 -1.76 -18.12
C PHE A 69 -16.33 -1.32 -18.18
N PHE A 70 -15.78 -1.18 -19.38
CA PHE A 70 -14.42 -0.69 -19.59
C PHE A 70 -14.31 0.80 -19.22
N THR A 71 -15.25 1.61 -19.69
CA THR A 71 -15.27 3.06 -19.45
C THR A 71 -15.42 3.40 -17.97
N ILE A 72 -16.32 2.75 -17.22
CA ILE A 72 -16.48 2.96 -15.78
C ILE A 72 -15.23 2.53 -15.01
N SER A 73 -14.60 1.41 -15.40
CA SER A 73 -13.38 0.92 -14.74
C SER A 73 -12.21 1.88 -14.98
N CYS A 74 -12.06 2.42 -16.20
CA CYS A 74 -11.08 3.45 -16.54
C CYS A 74 -11.32 4.75 -15.77
N ILE A 75 -12.55 5.27 -15.72
CA ILE A 75 -12.88 6.49 -14.96
C ILE A 75 -12.60 6.28 -13.47
N THR A 76 -12.96 5.12 -12.93
CA THR A 76 -12.68 4.77 -11.52
C THR A 76 -11.19 4.75 -11.25
N LEU A 77 -10.38 4.16 -12.14
CA LEU A 77 -8.93 4.08 -12.01
C LEU A 77 -8.28 5.47 -12.10
N ILE A 78 -8.76 6.33 -13.00
CA ILE A 78 -8.34 7.73 -13.10
C ILE A 78 -8.69 8.49 -11.80
N GLY A 79 -9.91 8.34 -11.30
CA GLY A 79 -10.34 8.95 -10.03
C GLY A 79 -9.49 8.52 -8.84
N LEU A 80 -9.18 7.22 -8.75
CA LEU A 80 -8.29 6.68 -7.71
C LEU A 80 -6.87 7.24 -7.83
N PHE A 81 -6.38 7.45 -9.05
CA PHE A 81 -5.08 8.07 -9.30
C PHE A 81 -5.03 9.51 -8.78
N PHE A 82 -6.03 10.33 -9.13
CA PHE A 82 -6.14 11.72 -8.65
C PHE A 82 -6.38 11.80 -7.13
N ALA A 83 -7.12 10.86 -6.55
CA ALA A 83 -7.32 10.75 -5.10
C ALA A 83 -6.03 10.38 -4.33
N GLY A 84 -4.92 10.17 -5.03
CA GLY A 84 -3.61 9.96 -4.44
C GLY A 84 -3.47 8.57 -3.79
N ILE A 85 -4.07 7.55 -4.41
CA ILE A 85 -4.08 6.19 -3.86
C ILE A 85 -2.67 5.64 -3.59
N HIS A 86 -1.69 6.05 -4.39
CA HIS A 86 -0.27 5.70 -4.18
C HIS A 86 0.23 6.13 -2.79
N LYS A 87 -0.18 7.31 -2.30
CA LYS A 87 0.18 7.73 -0.93
C LYS A 87 -0.54 6.90 0.12
N ARG A 88 -1.82 6.56 -0.12
CA ARG A 88 -2.66 5.79 0.82
C ARG A 88 -2.23 4.33 0.96
N VAL A 89 -1.72 3.71 -0.11
CA VAL A 89 -1.28 2.29 -0.07
C VAL A 89 0.15 2.09 0.40
N VAL A 90 0.98 3.14 0.36
CA VAL A 90 2.41 3.10 0.72
C VAL A 90 2.68 3.76 2.09
N ALA A 91 1.71 4.50 2.67
CA ALA A 91 1.88 5.18 3.96
C ALA A 91 2.39 4.28 5.11
N PRO A 92 1.83 3.08 5.38
CA PRO A 92 2.32 2.22 6.46
C PRO A 92 3.77 1.76 6.23
N SER A 93 4.10 1.36 5.00
CA SER A 93 5.45 0.94 4.63
C SER A 93 6.47 2.08 4.70
N ILE A 94 6.06 3.32 4.40
CA ILE A 94 6.93 4.50 4.56
C ILE A 94 7.22 4.74 6.03
N ILE A 95 6.20 4.70 6.89
CA ILE A 95 6.37 4.91 8.34
C ILE A 95 7.30 3.84 8.92
N ALA A 96 7.05 2.56 8.62
CA ALA A 96 7.92 1.47 9.05
C ALA A 96 9.37 1.66 8.55
N ALA A 97 9.56 2.06 7.30
CA ALA A 97 10.89 2.34 6.75
C ALA A 97 11.60 3.50 7.46
N ARG A 98 10.89 4.59 7.78
CA ARG A 98 11.46 5.73 8.52
C ARG A 98 11.83 5.33 9.95
N CYS A 99 10.99 4.56 10.62
CA CYS A 99 11.32 3.99 11.94
C CYS A 99 12.56 3.10 11.88
N ARG A 100 12.70 2.25 10.86
CA ARG A 100 13.91 1.43 10.65
C ARG A 100 15.18 2.25 10.50
N THR A 101 15.13 3.40 9.82
CA THR A 101 16.30 4.28 9.68
C THR A 101 16.79 4.79 11.03
N VAL A 102 15.88 5.26 11.88
CA VAL A 102 16.23 5.73 13.23
C VAL A 102 16.67 4.58 14.12
N LEU A 103 15.95 3.45 14.10
CA LEU A 103 16.29 2.26 14.90
C LEU A 103 17.65 1.65 14.50
N ALA A 104 18.07 1.81 13.24
CA ALA A 104 19.35 1.29 12.77
C ALA A 104 20.55 1.91 13.49
N GLU A 105 20.46 3.17 13.92
CA GLU A 105 21.50 3.85 14.71
C GLU A 105 21.73 3.16 16.07
N TYR A 106 20.71 2.46 16.57
CA TYR A 106 20.75 1.73 17.84
C TYR A 106 20.93 0.22 17.67
N ASN A 107 21.33 -0.26 16.49
CA ASN A 107 21.35 -1.70 16.15
C ASN A 107 19.99 -2.40 16.32
N MET A 108 18.91 -1.68 16.06
CA MET A 108 17.54 -2.20 16.09
C MET A 108 16.88 -2.07 14.70
N SER A 109 15.75 -2.72 14.54
CA SER A 109 14.86 -2.63 13.38
C SER A 109 13.43 -2.88 13.85
N CYS A 110 12.46 -2.75 12.95
CA CYS A 110 11.09 -3.15 13.21
C CYS A 110 10.48 -3.84 11.99
N ASP A 111 9.53 -4.73 12.17
CA ASP A 111 8.78 -5.35 11.08
C ASP A 111 7.71 -4.39 10.50
N ASP A 112 6.98 -4.83 9.47
CA ASP A 112 5.90 -4.03 8.87
C ASP A 112 4.63 -3.98 9.73
N THR A 113 4.61 -4.69 10.86
CA THR A 113 3.52 -4.66 11.86
C THR A 113 3.81 -3.73 13.03
N GLY A 114 5.07 -3.27 13.18
CA GLY A 114 5.54 -2.40 14.26
C GLY A 114 6.31 -3.10 15.37
N LYS A 115 6.52 -4.42 15.26
CA LYS A 115 7.28 -5.22 16.22
C LYS A 115 8.77 -4.90 16.13
N LEU A 116 9.43 -4.72 17.26
CA LEU A 116 10.87 -4.44 17.33
C LEU A 116 11.71 -5.70 17.11
N ILE A 117 12.83 -5.54 16.41
CA ILE A 117 13.82 -6.58 16.10
C ILE A 117 15.20 -6.05 16.50
N LEU A 118 15.87 -6.74 17.41
CA LEU A 118 17.26 -6.47 17.75
C LEU A 118 18.18 -7.07 16.68
N LYS A 119 19.10 -6.27 16.12
CA LYS A 119 20.15 -6.81 15.25
C LYS A 119 21.28 -7.35 16.13
N PRO A 120 21.88 -8.48 15.76
CA PRO A 120 23.06 -8.98 16.47
C PRO A 120 24.19 -7.94 16.40
N ARG A 121 24.91 -7.74 17.51
CA ARG A 121 26.08 -6.85 17.53
C ARG A 121 27.10 -7.39 16.51
N PRO A 122 27.71 -6.54 15.67
CA PRO A 122 28.79 -7.00 14.81
C PRO A 122 29.88 -7.59 15.70
N HIS A 123 30.22 -8.86 15.49
CA HIS A 123 31.38 -9.47 16.11
C HIS A 123 32.60 -8.70 15.64
N VAL A 124 33.18 -7.91 16.53
CA VAL A 124 34.49 -7.31 16.34
C VAL A 124 35.46 -8.49 16.21
N GLN A 125 35.96 -8.72 14.99
CA GLN A 125 37.13 -9.57 14.75
C GLN A 125 38.39 -8.78 15.08
#